data_AF-A0A3B0TMK2-F1
#
_entry.id   AF-A0A3B0TMK2-F1
#
_cell.length_a   1.000
_cell.length_b   1.000
_cell.length_c   1.000
_cell.angle_alpha   90.00
_cell.angle_beta   90.00
_cell.angle_gamma   90.00
#
_symmetry.space_group_name_H-M   'P 1'
#
loop_
_entity.id
_entity.type
_entity.pdbx_description
1 polymer ?
#
loop_
_entity_poly.entity_id
_entity_poly.type
_entity_poly.pdbx_seq_one_letter_code
_entity_poly.pdbx_strand_id
1 'polypeptide(L)' 'MSRGKHLSLEEARKSKKLARFAKEHPSDGDQNRFDLLAKLMAEGKLEAEQETSGEHSDED' A
#
# COMPACT_ATOMS: atom_id res chain seq x y z
N MET A 1 -18.11 14.75 -13.20
CA MET A 1 -16.63 14.69 -13.27
C MET A 1 -16.24 13.23 -13.45
N SER A 2 -15.89 12.78 -14.66
CA SER A 2 -15.33 11.43 -14.80
C SER A 2 -13.94 11.46 -14.16
N ARG A 3 -13.74 10.64 -13.12
CA ARG A 3 -12.39 10.43 -12.58
C ARG A 3 -11.63 9.71 -13.68
N GLY A 4 -10.72 10.40 -14.37
CA GLY A 4 -9.87 9.78 -15.38
C GLY A 4 -9.15 8.56 -14.79
N LYS A 5 -8.73 7.61 -15.63
CA LYS A 5 -8.03 6.38 -15.20
C LYS A 5 -7.05 6.66 -14.06
N HIS A 6 -7.30 6.04 -12.91
CA HIS A 6 -6.37 6.03 -11.78
C HIS A 6 -5.07 5.38 -12.23
N LEU A 7 -3.94 6.01 -11.89
CA LEU A 7 -2.65 5.47 -12.25
C LEU A 7 -2.35 4.28 -11.33
N SER A 8 -2.08 3.10 -11.85
CA SER A 8 -1.65 1.98 -10.99
C SER A 8 -0.22 2.21 -10.50
N LEU A 9 0.16 1.57 -9.38
CA LEU A 9 1.52 1.66 -8.84
C LEU A 9 2.57 1.15 -9.85
N GLU A 10 2.23 0.09 -10.60
CA GLU A 10 3.07 -0.44 -11.67
C GLU A 10 3.24 0.56 -12.82
N GLU A 11 2.15 1.16 -13.29
CA GLU A 11 2.19 2.18 -14.34
C GLU A 11 2.98 3.39 -13.88
N ALA A 12 2.83 3.80 -12.62
CA ALA A 12 3.57 4.91 -12.01
C ALA A 12 5.07 4.64 -11.95
N ARG A 13 5.49 3.41 -11.61
CA ARG A 13 6.91 2.98 -11.64
C ARG A 13 7.47 3.01 -13.05
N LYS A 14 6.78 2.38 -14.01
CA LYS A 14 7.21 2.28 -15.42
C LYS A 14 7.31 3.67 -16.09
N SER A 15 6.40 4.58 -15.74
CA SER A 15 6.32 5.92 -16.35
C SER A 15 6.95 7.05 -15.53
N LYS A 16 7.67 6.74 -14.43
CA LYS A 16 8.27 7.71 -13.50
C LYS A 16 7.28 8.75 -12.94
N LYS A 17 6.01 8.36 -12.77
CA LYS A 17 4.90 9.21 -12.29
C LYS A 17 4.51 8.95 -10.82
N LEU A 18 5.44 8.42 -10.01
CA LEU A 18 5.19 8.12 -8.59
C LEU A 18 4.67 9.32 -7.79
N ALA A 19 5.13 10.54 -8.09
CA ALA A 19 4.64 11.75 -7.43
C ALA A 19 3.14 12.00 -7.67
N ARG A 20 2.61 11.64 -8.84
CA ARG A 20 1.18 11.74 -9.14
C ARG A 20 0.41 10.63 -8.43
N PHE A 21 0.93 9.41 -8.43
CA PHE A 21 0.36 8.29 -7.68
C PHE A 21 0.21 8.61 -6.19
N ALA A 22 1.26 9.15 -5.55
CA ALA A 22 1.21 9.52 -4.14
C ALA A 22 0.19 10.63 -3.83
N LYS A 23 -0.07 11.55 -4.76
CA LYS A 23 -1.11 12.58 -4.62
C LYS A 23 -2.52 12.02 -4.76
N GLU A 24 -2.70 11.02 -5.63
CA GLU A 24 -3.99 10.35 -5.85
C GLU A 24 -4.29 9.32 -4.74
N HIS A 25 -3.25 8.79 -4.10
CA HIS A 25 -3.31 7.80 -3.02
C HIS A 25 -2.56 8.30 -1.78
N PRO A 26 -3.05 9.35 -1.09
CA PRO A 26 -2.50 9.73 0.20
C PRO A 26 -2.70 8.56 1.17
N SER A 27 -1.62 8.07 1.77
CA SER A 27 -1.70 7.08 2.83
C SER A 27 -1.77 7.78 4.18
N ASP A 28 -2.77 7.46 4.98
CA ASP A 28 -2.80 7.80 6.41
C ASP A 28 -1.84 6.85 7.14
N GLY A 29 -0.54 7.13 7.04
CA GLY A 29 0.48 6.33 7.70
C GLY A 29 0.41 6.51 9.22
N ASP A 30 0.35 5.40 9.96
CA ASP A 30 0.53 5.39 11.41
C ASP A 30 2.02 5.19 11.73
N GLN A 31 2.67 6.28 12.16
CA GLN A 31 4.10 6.29 12.48
C GLN A 31 4.46 5.25 13.54
N ASN A 32 3.61 5.05 14.56
CA ASN A 32 3.90 4.11 15.64
C ASN A 32 3.89 2.66 15.14
N ARG A 33 2.96 2.33 14.22
CA ARG A 33 2.90 1.01 13.58
C ARG A 33 4.11 0.78 12.70
N PHE A 34 4.55 1.79 11.96
CA PHE A 34 5.76 1.70 11.13
C PHE A 34 7.00 1.49 11.99
N ASP A 35 7.18 2.27 13.06
CA ASP A 35 8.35 2.17 13.94
C ASP A 35 8.41 0.82 14.66
N LEU A 36 7.25 0.31 15.10
CA LEU A 36 7.15 -1.03 15.68
C LEU A 36 7.55 -2.11 14.66
N LEU A 37 7.02 -2.03 13.44
CA LEU A 37 7.36 -2.97 12.38
C LEU A 37 8.85 -2.93 12.04
N ALA A 38 9.43 -1.74 11.87
CA ALA A 38 10.84 -1.55 11.58
C ALA A 38 11.73 -2.15 12.69
N LYS A 39 11.35 -1.96 13.96
CA LYS A 39 12.05 -2.56 15.10
C LYS A 39 11.96 -4.08 15.09
N LEU A 40 10.77 -4.66 14.88
CA LEU A 40 10.58 -6.11 14.83
C LEU A 40 11.35 -6.76 13.66
N MET A 41 11.40 -6.09 12.51
CA MET A 41 12.23 -6.49 11.37
C MET A 41 13.72 -6.52 11.73
N ALA A 42 14.22 -5.47 12.38
CA ALA A 42 15.61 -5.40 12.80
C ALA A 42 15.98 -6.46 13.85
N GLU A 43 15.02 -6.84 14.71
CA GLU A 43 15.20 -7.88 15.71
C GLU A 43 14.99 -9.31 15.15
N GLY A 44 14.53 -9.46 13.91
CA GLY A 44 14.24 -10.76 13.30
C GLY A 44 13.03 -11.49 13.90
N LYS A 45 12.13 -10.76 14.56
CA LYS A 45 10.96 -11.29 15.29
C LYS A 45 9.64 -11.02 14.57
N LEU A 46 9.65 -11.03 13.24
CA LEU A 46 8.41 -11.06 12.47
C LEU A 46 7.82 -12.46 12.60
N GLU A 47 6.99 -12.67 13.63
CA GLU A 47 6.10 -13.82 13.68
C GLU A 47 5.16 -13.71 12.49
N ALA A 48 5.31 -14.61 11.52
CA ALA A 48 4.54 -14.63 10.30
C ALA A 48 3.14 -15.19 10.58
N GLU A 49 2.24 -14.38 11.11
CA GLU A 49 0.80 -14.65 11.02
C GLU A 49 0.20 -13.76 9.93
N GLN A 50 0.16 -14.31 8.72
CA GLN A 50 -0.70 -13.82 7.66
C GLN A 50 -2.09 -14.43 7.85
N GLU A 51 -3.08 -13.60 8.14
CA GLU A 51 -4.36 -13.68 7.45
C GLU A 51 -4.74 -12.27 6.98
N THR A 52 -4.36 -11.95 5.75
CA THR A 52 -5.06 -10.89 5.00
C THR A 52 -6.30 -11.55 4.42
N SER A 53 -7.47 -11.35 5.03
CA SER A 53 -8.75 -11.72 4.43
C SER A 53 -8.95 -10.87 3.17
N GLY A 54 -8.67 -11.44 2.01
CA GLY A 54 -9.08 -10.91 0.73
C GLY A 54 -10.59 -11.07 0.59
N GLU A 55 -11.36 -10.04 0.93
CA GLU A 55 -12.72 -9.89 0.40
C GLU A 55 -12.61 -9.39 -1.05
N HIS A 56 -12.57 -10.36 -1.97
CA HIS A 56 -12.95 -10.11 -3.36
C HIS A 56 -14.38 -10.61 -3.52
N SER A 57 -15.35 -9.71 -3.36
CA SER A 57 -16.71 -9.94 -3.80
C SER A 57 -16.77 -9.65 -5.30
N ASP A 58 -16.55 -10.67 -6.13
CA ASP A 58 -17.08 -10.67 -7.49
C ASP A 58 -18.55 -11.09 -7.40
N GLU A 59 -19.45 -10.13 -7.63
CA GLU A 59 -20.85 -10.38 -7.94
C GLU A 59 -20.97 -10.64 -9.46
N ASP A 60 -21.48 -11.81 -9.83
CA ASP A 60 -22.07 -12.11 -11.15
C ASP A 60 -23.53 -12.56 -10.94
#